data_AF-A0A2E2Y9G3-F1
#
_entry.id   AF-A0A2E2Y9G3-F1
#
_cell.length_a   1.000
_cell.length_b   1.000
_cell.length_c   1.000
_cell.angle_alpha   90.00
_cell.angle_beta   90.00
_cell.angle_gamma   90.00
#
_symmetry.space_group_name_H-M   'P 1'
#
loop_
_entity.id
_entity.type
_entity.pdbx_description
1 polymer ?
#
loop_
_entity_poly.entity_id
_entity_poly.type
_entity_poly.pdbx_seq_one_letter_code
_entity_poly.pdbx_strand_id
1 'polypeptide(L)' 'MKYILITLMLNSPITYDNEAICNLALVEVKKQDDTALCIPAGETQQETMVLNFFKMFESLQKIEMENRSVEITK' A
#
# COMPACT_ATOMS: atom_id res chain seq x y z
N MET A 1 1.99 -5.81 -0.51
CA MET A 1 2.16 -4.54 0.22
C MET A 1 3.52 -4.60 0.91
N LYS A 2 4.36 -3.58 0.70
CA LYS A 2 5.72 -3.56 1.23
C LYS A 2 5.75 -3.27 2.73
N TYR A 3 6.79 -3.73 3.41
CA TYR A 3 7.00 -3.54 4.85
C TYR A 3 8.38 -2.95 5.10
N ILE A 4 8.50 -2.07 6.09
CA ILE A 4 9.74 -1.43 6.50
C ILE A 4 10.17 -2.01 7.84
N LEU A 5 11.44 -2.40 7.94
CA LEU A 5 12.08 -2.71 9.21
C LEU A 5 12.71 -1.42 9.77
N ILE A 6 12.20 -0.99 10.90
CA ILE A 6 12.74 0.12 11.70
C ILE A 6 13.58 -0.49 12.82
N THR A 7 14.82 -0.02 12.94
CA THR A 7 15.78 -0.43 13.97
C THR A 7 16.76 0.72 14.21
N LEU A 8 17.25 0.84 15.44
CA LEU A 8 18.29 1.80 15.82
C LEU A 8 19.68 1.40 15.29
N MET A 9 19.81 0.17 14.79
CA MET A 9 21.06 -0.36 14.26
C MET A 9 21.38 0.12 12.84
N LEU A 10 20.38 0.63 12.12
CA LEU A 10 20.50 1.03 10.72
C LEU A 10 20.18 2.51 10.57
N ASN A 11 21.06 3.25 9.89
CA ASN A 11 20.82 4.65 9.54
C ASN A 11 19.69 4.83 8.52
N SER A 12 19.41 3.80 7.72
CA SER A 12 18.35 3.81 6.70
C SER A 12 17.42 2.61 6.89
N PRO A 13 16.09 2.81 6.88
CA PRO A 13 15.14 1.71 6.98
C PRO A 13 15.23 0.77 5.76
N ILE A 14 15.15 -0.53 6.00
CA ILE A 14 15.12 -1.54 4.93
C ILE A 14 13.68 -1.86 4.58
N THR A 15 13.37 -1.87 3.28
CA THR A 15 12.04 -2.24 2.77
C THR A 15 12.04 -3.67 2.24
N TYR A 16 11.02 -4.43 2.61
CA TYR A 16 10.74 -5.81 2.21
C TYR A 16 9.42 -5.88 1.42
N ASP A 17 9.28 -6.87 0.57
CA ASP A 17 8.12 -7.01 -0.32
C ASP A 17 6.82 -7.40 0.40
N ASN A 18 6.95 -8.09 1.53
CA ASN A 18 5.82 -8.51 2.36
C ASN A 18 6.20 -8.64 3.84
N GLU A 19 5.16 -8.77 4.68
CA GLU A 19 5.27 -8.88 6.13
C GLU A 19 6.08 -10.08 6.60
N ALA A 20 5.88 -11.25 5.98
CA ALA A 20 6.53 -12.48 6.41
C ALA A 20 8.06 -12.38 6.30
N ILE A 21 8.56 -11.80 5.20
CA ILE A 21 10.00 -11.59 5.01
C ILE A 21 10.53 -10.55 6.01
N CYS A 22 9.79 -9.47 6.27
CA CYS A 22 10.19 -8.48 7.28
C CYS A 22 10.28 -9.11 8.68
N ASN A 23 9.29 -9.92 9.07
CA ASN A 23 9.27 -10.59 10.37
C ASN A 23 10.39 -11.63 10.52
N LEU A 24 10.79 -12.31 9.44
CA LEU A 24 11.97 -13.20 9.47
C LEU A 24 13.25 -12.42 9.77
N ALA A 25 13.45 -11.27 9.13
CA ALA A 25 14.59 -10.41 9.42
C ALA A 25 14.53 -9.82 10.85
N LEU A 26 13.33 -9.45 11.31
CA LEU A 26 13.09 -8.91 12.64
C LEU A 26 13.55 -9.87 13.75
N VAL A 27 13.36 -11.19 13.59
CA VAL A 27 13.81 -12.19 14.57
C VAL A 27 15.31 -12.13 14.81
N GLU A 28 16.09 -11.93 13.75
CA GLU A 28 17.55 -11.82 13.87
C GLU A 28 17.97 -10.46 14.43
N VAL A 29 17.33 -9.38 13.99
CA VAL A 29 17.65 -8.03 14.46
C VAL A 29 17.29 -7.83 15.92
N LYS A 30 16.19 -8.43 16.41
CA LYS A 30 15.80 -8.41 17.82
C LYS A 30 16.80 -9.06 18.77
N LYS A 31 17.79 -9.80 18.27
CA LYS A 31 18.88 -10.30 19.13
C LYS A 31 19.86 -9.20 19.54
N GLN A 32 19.84 -8.07 18.84
CA GLN A 32 20.77 -6.95 19.01
C GLN A 32 20.03 -5.63 19.29
N ASP A 33 18.80 -5.49 18.80
CA ASP A 33 17.91 -4.34 19.03
C ASP A 33 16.48 -4.79 19.30
N ASP A 34 16.13 -4.89 20.58
CA ASP A 34 14.80 -5.29 21.06
C ASP A 34 13.68 -4.33 20.64
N THR A 35 14.05 -3.09 20.27
CA THR A 35 13.11 -2.04 19.83
C THR A 35 12.81 -2.10 18.34
N ALA A 36 13.42 -3.03 17.60
CA ALA A 36 13.15 -3.20 16.19
C ALA A 36 11.69 -3.62 15.93
N LEU A 37 11.12 -3.11 14.83
CA LEU A 37 9.73 -3.33 14.45
C LEU A 37 9.52 -3.28 12.93
N CYS A 38 8.60 -4.12 12.46
CA CYS A 38 8.13 -4.14 11.08
C CYS A 38 6.83 -3.36 10.96
N ILE A 39 6.79 -2.39 10.04
CA ILE A 39 5.58 -1.60 9.76
C ILE A 39 5.22 -1.68 8.27
N PRO A 40 3.95 -1.54 7.89
CA PRO A 40 3.58 -1.35 6.50
C PRO A 40 4.24 -0.09 5.93
N ALA A 41 4.81 -0.18 4.73
CA ALA A 41 5.54 0.93 4.09
C ALA A 41 4.62 2.09 3.64
N GLY A 42 3.30 1.91 3.76
CA GLY A 42 2.31 2.78 3.13
C GLY A 42 2.22 2.54 1.62
N GLU A 43 1.25 3.20 0.98
CA GLU A 43 1.22 3.31 -0.47
C GLU A 43 2.16 4.43 -0.90
N THR A 44 2.96 4.16 -1.92
CA THR A 44 3.74 5.20 -2.58
C THR A 44 2.81 6.16 -3.32
N GLN A 45 3.23 7.43 -3.48
CA GLN A 45 2.47 8.42 -4.28
C GLN A 45 2.12 7.89 -5.69
N GLN A 46 3.00 7.07 -6.27
CA GLN A 46 2.76 6.42 -7.56
C GLN A 46 1.65 5.37 -7.49
N GLU A 47 1.64 4.51 -6.48
CA GLU A 47 0.55 3.55 -6.26
C GLU A 47 -0.79 4.27 -6.03
N THR A 48 -0.80 5.33 -5.21
CA THR A 48 -2.00 6.15 -4.98
C THR A 48 -2.51 6.82 -6.25
N MET A 49 -1.62 7.30 -7.13
CA MET A 49 -2.03 7.87 -8.43
C MET A 49 -2.72 6.85 -9.32
N VAL A 50 -2.18 5.64 -9.41
CA VAL A 50 -2.77 4.55 -10.21
C VAL A 50 -4.14 4.15 -9.64
N LEU A 51 -4.27 4.04 -8.32
CA LEU A 51 -5.54 3.73 -7.67
C LEU A 51 -6.59 4.83 -7.90
N ASN A 52 -6.19 6.10 -7.85
CA ASN A 52 -7.08 7.22 -8.13
C ASN A 52 -7.52 7.25 -9.59
N PHE A 53 -6.65 6.86 -10.53
CA PHE A 53 -7.02 6.71 -11.93
C PHE A 53 -8.13 5.67 -12.12
N PHE A 54 -8.01 4.49 -11.51
CA PHE A 54 -9.05 3.46 -11.59
C PHE A 54 -10.37 3.92 -10.97
N LYS A 55 -10.34 4.59 -9.81
CA LYS A 55 -11.56 5.16 -9.19
C LYS A 55 -12.25 6.19 -10.07
N MET A 56 -11.47 7.03 -10.77
CA MET A 56 -12.01 7.99 -11.72
C MET A 56 -12.68 7.27 -12.90
N PHE A 57 -12.04 6.24 -13.44
CA PHE A 57 -12.58 5.46 -14.55
C PHE A 57 -13.90 4.76 -14.19
N GLU A 58 -13.98 4.15 -13.01
CA GLU A 58 -15.22 3.56 -12.49
C GLU A 58 -16.33 4.61 -12.34
N SER A 59 -15.98 5.80 -11.86
CA SER A 59 -16.94 6.91 -11.71
C SER A 59 -17.49 7.36 -13.06
N LEU A 60 -16.65 7.43 -14.09
CA LEU A 60 -17.08 7.77 -15.45
C LEU A 60 -18.01 6.72 -16.05
N GLN A 61 -17.70 5.42 -15.90
CA GLN A 61 -18.59 4.36 -16.36
C GLN A 61 -19.95 4.39 -15.65
N LYS A 62 -19.94 4.67 -14.33
CA LYS A 62 -21.18 4.79 -13.56
C LYS A 62 -22.06 5.93 -14.07
N ILE A 63 -21.48 7.10 -14.33
CA ILE A 63 -22.20 8.25 -14.90
C ILE A 63 -22.77 7.92 -16.28
N GLU A 64 -22.02 7.19 -17.12
CA GLU A 64 -22.49 6.78 -18.45
C GLU A 64 -23.68 5.81 -18.36
N MET A 65 -23.65 4.85 -17.44
CA MET A 65 -24.76 3.92 -17.19
C MET A 65 -25.99 4.62 -16.61
N GLU A 66 -25.81 5.57 -15.70
CA GLU A 66 -26.89 6.38 -15.13
C GLU A 66 -27.55 7.27 -16.20
N ASN A 67 -26.77 7.88 -17.10
CA ASN A 67 -27.33 8.67 -18.21
C ASN A 67 -28.11 7.79 -19.21
N ARG A 68 -27.61 6.59 -19.52
CA ARG A 68 -28.30 5.66 -20.45
C ARG A 68 -29.62 5.13 -19.89
N SER A 69 -29.78 5.03 -18.58
CA SER A 69 -31.03 4.57 -17.95
C SER A 69 -32.12 5.66 -17.91
N VAL A 70 -31.75 6.94 -17.99
CA VAL A 70 -32.71 8.06 -18.09
C VAL A 70 -33.33 8.18 -19.48
N GLU A 71 -32.61 7.83 -20.55
CA GLU A 71 -33.12 7.90 -21.94
C GLU A 71 -34.14 6.81 -22.29
N ILE A 72 -34.16 5.67 -21.58
CA ILE A 72 -35.09 4.56 -21.88
C ILE A 72 -36.47 4.77 -21.21
N THR A 73 -36.58 5.72 -20.28
CA THR A 73 -37.82 5.98 -19.49
C THR A 73 -38.57 7.25 -19.94
N LYS A 74 -38.10 7.96 -20.97
CA LYS A 74 -38.78 9.10 -21.61
C LYS A 74 -39.33 8.71 -22.97
#